data_AF-A0A3C0VPQ1-F1
#
_entry.id   AF-A0A3C0VPQ1-F1
#
_cell.length_a   1.000
_cell.length_b   1.000
_cell.length_c   1.000
_cell.angle_alpha   90.00
_cell.angle_beta   90.00
_cell.angle_gamma   90.00
#
_symmetry.space_group_name_H-M   'P 1'
#
loop_
_entity.id
_entity.type
_entity.pdbx_description
1 polymer ?
#
loop_
_entity_poly.entity_id
_entity_poly.type
_entity_poly.pdbx_seq_one_letter_code
_entity_poly.pdbx_strand_id
1 'polypeptide(L)'
;DSPSPYLANKRAGLWGLHHVQFTTQDMNASVELAKSAGLELACTISQGGGVYNYLRGHGVWFEMIQASEELEMFFGMIKSACDDWDGKELIRDIAL
;
A
#
# COMPACT_ATOMS: atom_id res chain seq x y z
N ASP A 1 -9.38 13.18 5.63
CA ASP A 1 -9.19 12.08 4.67
C ASP A 1 -9.31 12.58 3.24
N SER A 2 -8.36 12.18 2.38
CA SER A 2 -8.36 12.52 0.95
C SER A 2 -9.04 11.40 0.15
N PRO A 3 -9.80 11.70 -0.92
CA PRO A 3 -10.34 10.66 -1.80
C PRO A 3 -9.23 9.82 -2.43
N SER A 4 -9.54 8.54 -2.68
CA SER A 4 -8.59 7.60 -3.30
C SER A 4 -8.02 8.17 -4.61
N PRO A 5 -6.69 8.18 -4.80
CA PRO A 5 -6.07 8.70 -6.02
C PRO A 5 -6.42 7.87 -7.27
N TYR A 6 -7.03 6.70 -7.10
CA TYR A 6 -7.34 5.73 -8.16
C TYR A 6 -8.77 5.82 -8.70
N LEU A 7 -9.58 6.71 -8.14
CA LEU A 7 -11.01 6.78 -8.45
C LEU A 7 -11.29 6.98 -9.96
N ALA A 8 -10.45 7.77 -10.64
CA ALA A 8 -10.59 8.02 -12.08
C ALA A 8 -10.31 6.75 -12.91
N ASN A 9 -9.23 6.03 -12.63
CA ASN A 9 -8.89 4.79 -13.34
C ASN A 9 -9.97 3.72 -13.15
N LYS A 10 -10.48 3.58 -11.92
CA LYS A 10 -11.59 2.66 -11.62
C LYS A 10 -12.83 2.99 -12.44
N ARG A 11 -13.21 4.26 -12.55
CA ARG A 11 -14.36 4.71 -13.37
C ARG A 11 -14.14 4.49 -14.87
N ALA A 12 -12.90 4.56 -15.33
CA ALA A 12 -12.54 4.34 -16.73
C ALA A 12 -12.36 2.86 -17.11
N GLY A 13 -12.47 1.93 -16.15
CA GLY A 13 -12.25 0.50 -16.40
C GLY A 13 -10.81 0.14 -16.75
N LEU A 14 -9.84 0.99 -16.34
CA LEU A 14 -8.42 0.77 -16.57
C LEU A 14 -7.85 -0.10 -15.45
N TRP A 15 -7.32 -1.27 -15.82
CA TRP A 15 -6.73 -2.25 -14.91
C TRP A 15 -5.23 -2.37 -15.17
N GLY A 16 -4.45 -2.58 -14.12
CA GLY A 16 -2.99 -2.67 -14.19
C GLY A 16 -2.35 -2.51 -12.82
N LEU A 17 -1.07 -2.12 -12.81
CA LEU A 17 -0.34 -1.86 -11.58
C LEU A 17 -0.96 -0.69 -10.81
N HIS A 18 -1.48 -0.99 -9.62
CA HIS A 18 -2.13 -0.01 -8.74
C HIS A 18 -1.11 0.89 -8.03
N HIS A 19 -0.13 0.29 -7.36
CA HIS A 19 1.03 0.95 -6.77
C HIS A 19 2.12 -0.07 -6.46
N VAL A 20 3.28 0.43 -6.03
CA VAL A 20 4.29 -0.33 -5.29
C VAL A 20 4.31 0.17 -3.85
N GLN A 21 4.18 -0.74 -2.89
CA GLN A 21 4.10 -0.41 -1.47
C GLN A 21 5.41 -0.77 -0.75
N PHE A 22 5.85 0.12 0.15
CA PHE A 22 6.96 -0.08 1.05
C PHE A 22 6.48 0.10 2.50
N THR A 23 6.99 -0.72 3.42
CA THR A 23 6.76 -0.55 4.86
C THR A 23 7.95 0.19 5.46
N THR A 24 7.69 1.15 6.34
CA THR A 24 8.72 1.95 7.01
C THR A 24 8.47 2.08 8.51
N GLN A 25 9.56 2.19 9.26
CA GLN A 25 9.54 2.47 10.70
C GLN A 25 9.55 3.98 11.01
N ASP A 26 9.99 4.81 10.05
CA ASP A 26 10.01 6.27 10.17
C ASP A 26 9.44 6.89 8.89
N MET A 27 8.15 7.23 8.97
CA MET A 27 7.43 7.83 7.86
C MET A 27 8.03 9.17 7.43
N ASN A 28 8.45 10.01 8.38
CA ASN A 28 8.93 11.36 8.06
C ASN A 28 10.25 11.27 7.29
N ALA A 29 11.21 10.48 7.79
CA ALA A 29 12.48 10.28 7.10
C ALA A 29 12.29 9.68 5.70
N SER A 30 11.36 8.72 5.56
CA SER A 30 11.09 8.04 4.30
C SER A 30 10.46 8.97 3.26
N VAL A 31 9.50 9.81 3.67
CA VAL A 31 8.87 10.80 2.80
C VAL A 31 9.87 11.85 2.34
N GLU A 32 10.73 12.34 3.23
CA GLU A 32 11.76 13.32 2.84
C GLU A 32 12.77 12.72 1.87
N LEU A 33 13.19 11.46 2.07
CA LEU A 33 14.01 10.74 1.10
C LEU A 33 13.29 10.62 -0.25
N ALA A 34 12.03 10.22 -0.25
CA ALA A 34 11.26 10.09 -1.49
C ALA A 34 11.08 11.41 -2.24
N LYS A 35 10.81 12.50 -1.52
CA LYS A 35 10.78 13.85 -2.11
C LYS A 35 12.12 14.23 -2.72
N SER A 36 13.23 13.94 -2.05
CA SER A 36 14.57 14.19 -2.58
C SER A 36 14.88 13.38 -3.85
N ALA A 37 14.22 12.23 -4.02
CA ALA A 37 14.28 11.40 -5.22
C ALA A 37 13.30 11.84 -6.34
N GLY A 38 12.58 12.95 -6.14
CA GLY A 38 11.65 13.51 -7.13
C GLY A 38 10.22 12.95 -7.07
N LEU A 39 9.84 12.28 -5.98
CA LEU A 39 8.46 11.85 -5.77
C LEU A 39 7.63 12.95 -5.09
N GLU A 40 6.38 13.10 -5.52
CA GLU A 40 5.45 14.09 -4.97
C GLU A 40 4.52 13.42 -3.95
N LEU A 41 4.45 13.93 -2.71
CA LEU A 41 3.44 13.46 -1.75
C LEU A 41 2.05 13.97 -2.17
N ALA A 42 1.18 13.04 -2.57
CA ALA A 42 -0.17 13.37 -3.04
C ALA A 42 -1.20 13.40 -1.91
N CYS A 43 -1.12 12.44 -0.98
CA CYS A 43 -1.98 12.45 0.21
C CYS A 43 -1.42 11.58 1.34
N THR A 44 -1.93 11.87 2.54
CA THR A 44 -1.75 11.07 3.75
C THR A 44 -3.11 10.56 4.21
N ILE A 45 -3.17 9.29 4.57
CA ILE A 45 -4.35 8.63 5.13
C ILE A 45 -3.97 7.98 6.45
N SER A 46 -4.80 8.12 7.47
CA SER A 46 -4.61 7.48 8.78
C SER A 46 -5.85 6.66 9.12
N GLN A 47 -5.84 5.37 8.78
CA GLN A 47 -6.99 4.48 8.92
C GLN A 47 -6.51 3.03 9.03
N GLY A 48 -7.34 2.07 9.49
CA GLY A 48 -7.05 0.64 9.31
C GLY A 48 -5.78 0.13 9.97
N GLY A 49 -5.30 0.80 11.03
CA GLY A 49 -4.10 0.39 11.76
C GLY A 49 -2.78 0.91 11.19
N GLY A 50 -2.78 1.95 10.35
CA GLY A 50 -1.53 2.53 9.85
C GLY A 50 -1.64 3.99 9.43
N VAL A 51 -0.48 4.55 9.08
CA VAL A 51 -0.35 5.81 8.33
C VAL A 51 0.16 5.47 6.94
N TYR A 52 -0.51 5.98 5.92
CA TYR A 52 -0.27 5.68 4.52
C TYR A 52 0.02 6.98 3.78
N ASN A 53 1.18 7.06 3.16
CA ASN A 53 1.55 8.18 2.31
C ASN A 53 1.60 7.71 0.86
N TYR A 54 0.75 8.30 0.03
CA TYR A 54 0.73 8.04 -1.39
C TYR A 54 1.59 9.08 -2.11
N LEU A 55 2.56 8.59 -2.87
CA LEU A 55 3.48 9.42 -3.62
C LEU A 55 3.35 9.16 -5.12
N ARG A 56 3.38 10.24 -5.91
CA ARG A 56 3.31 10.19 -7.36
C ARG A 56 4.72 10.18 -7.94
N GLY A 57 5.03 9.15 -8.73
CA GLY A 57 6.22 9.09 -9.59
C GLY A 57 5.87 9.32 -11.06
N HIS A 58 6.89 9.26 -11.93
CA HIS A 58 6.75 9.53 -13.37
C HIS A 58 5.88 8.54 -14.17
N GLY A 59 5.50 7.41 -13.57
CA GLY A 59 4.64 6.42 -14.24
C GLY A 59 3.99 5.38 -13.33
N VAL A 60 4.21 5.49 -12.01
CA VAL A 60 3.68 4.57 -11.01
C VAL A 60 3.40 5.33 -9.72
N TRP A 61 2.41 4.85 -8.98
CA TRP A 61 2.14 5.31 -7.63
C TRP A 61 2.97 4.50 -6.63
N PHE A 62 3.50 5.20 -5.63
CA PHE A 62 4.16 4.58 -4.50
C PHE A 62 3.30 4.76 -3.26
N GLU A 63 3.29 3.76 -2.40
CA GLU A 63 2.69 3.86 -1.07
C GLU A 63 3.77 3.57 -0.03
N MET A 64 3.87 4.45 0.97
CA MET A 64 4.62 4.18 2.19
C MET A 64 3.64 3.91 3.31
N ILE A 65 3.84 2.81 4.03
CA ILE A 65 3.04 2.45 5.19
C ILE A 65 3.93 2.45 6.42
N GLN A 66 3.52 3.19 7.44
CA GLN A 66 3.97 2.95 8.80
C GLN A 66 2.85 2.20 9.52
N ALA A 67 3.03 0.88 9.63
CA ALA A 67 2.03 -0.03 10.17
C ALA A 67 2.07 -0.02 11.70
N SER A 68 0.90 -0.21 12.34
CA SER A 68 0.85 -0.59 13.75
C SER A 68 1.29 -2.06 13.91
N GLU A 69 1.63 -2.44 15.14
CA GLU A 69 1.94 -3.84 15.46
C GLU A 69 0.80 -4.79 15.07
N GLU A 70 -0.46 -4.37 15.27
CA GLU A 70 -1.65 -5.15 14.91
C GLU A 70 -1.74 -5.39 13.40
N LEU A 71 -1.44 -4.35 12.60
CA LEU A 71 -1.44 -4.45 11.14
C LEU A 71 -0.28 -5.30 10.64
N GLU A 72 0.91 -5.19 11.26
CA GLU A 72 2.04 -6.08 10.96
C GLU A 72 1.74 -7.55 11.28
N MET A 73 1.09 -7.82 12.41
CA MET A 73 0.63 -9.16 12.77
C MET A 73 -0.37 -9.71 11.75
N PHE A 74 -1.29 -8.87 11.27
CA PHE A 74 -2.24 -9.26 10.22
C PHE A 74 -1.53 -9.63 8.91
N PHE A 75 -0.56 -8.81 8.46
CA PHE A 75 0.27 -9.16 7.30
C PHE A 75 1.06 -10.46 7.50
N GLY A 76 1.58 -10.70 8.71
CA GLY A 76 2.22 -11.95 9.08
C GLY A 76 1.29 -13.16 8.96
N MET A 77 0.05 -13.03 9.41
CA MET A 77 -0.98 -14.07 9.30
C MET A 77 -1.29 -14.41 7.83
N ILE A 78 -1.47 -13.39 6.98
CA ILE A 78 -1.70 -13.59 5.53
C ILE A 78 -0.52 -14.33 4.92
N LYS A 79 0.70 -13.84 5.16
CA LYS A 79 1.91 -14.45 4.61
C LYS A 79 2.05 -15.92 5.02
N SER A 80 1.82 -16.22 6.30
CA SER A 80 1.93 -17.58 6.83
C SER A 80 0.85 -18.52 6.26
N ALA A 81 -0.30 -17.99 5.86
CA ALA A 81 -1.32 -18.79 5.18
C ALA A 81 -0.91 -19.21 3.75
N CYS A 82 0.08 -18.54 3.16
CA CYS A 82 0.67 -18.89 1.88
C CYS A 82 1.82 -19.89 1.99
N ASP A 83 2.25 -20.24 3.19
CA ASP A 83 3.31 -21.23 3.38
C ASP A 83 2.86 -22.58 2.78
N ASP A 84 3.74 -23.20 1.99
CA ASP A 84 3.51 -24.45 1.26
C ASP A 84 2.36 -24.44 0.24
N TRP A 85 1.87 -23.26 -0.15
CA TRP A 85 0.81 -23.16 -1.16
C TRP A 85 1.30 -23.59 -2.55
N ASP A 86 0.60 -24.52 -3.18
CA ASP A 86 0.96 -25.10 -4.48
C ASP A 86 0.42 -24.33 -5.70
N GLY A 87 -0.31 -23.24 -5.47
CA GLY A 87 -0.84 -22.36 -6.50
C GLY A 87 -2.12 -22.87 -7.19
N LYS A 88 -2.71 -24.01 -6.77
CA LYS A 88 -3.85 -24.60 -7.48
C LYS A 88 -5.22 -24.19 -6.92
N GLU A 89 -5.33 -24.15 -5.59
CA GLU A 89 -6.59 -23.82 -4.91
C GLU A 89 -6.48 -22.46 -4.23
N LEU A 90 -7.56 -21.69 -4.18
CA LEU A 90 -7.58 -20.43 -3.45
C LEU A 90 -7.27 -20.68 -1.96
N ILE A 91 -6.30 -19.96 -1.38
CA ILE A 91 -5.90 -20.12 0.02
C ILE A 91 -7.09 -19.86 0.96
N ARG A 92 -7.71 -18.68 0.86
CA ARG A 92 -8.92 -18.28 1.59
C ARG A 92 -9.67 -17.22 0.80
N ASP A 93 -11.00 -17.29 0.81
CA ASP A 93 -11.84 -16.16 0.43
C ASP A 93 -11.96 -15.24 1.65
N ILE A 94 -11.24 -14.12 1.62
CA ILE A 94 -11.36 -13.09 2.64
C ILE A 94 -12.45 -12.15 2.15
N ALA A 95 -13.71 -12.50 2.43
CA ALA A 95 -14.81 -11.57 2.28
C ALA A 95 -14.59 -10.41 3.26
N LEU A 96 -14.11 -9.28 2.73
CA LEU A 96 -14.02 -7.98 3.41
C LEU A 96 -15.33 -7.19 3.23
#